data_AF-A0A953R5X4-F1
#
_entry.id   AF-A0A953R5X4-F1
#
_cell.length_a   1.000
_cell.length_b   1.000
_cell.length_c   1.000
_cell.angle_alpha   90.00
_cell.angle_beta   90.00
_cell.angle_gamma   90.00
#
_symmetry.space_group_name_H-M   'P 1'
#
loop_
_entity.id
_entity.type
_entity.pdbx_description
1 polymer ?
#
loop_
_entity_poly.entity_id
_entity_poly.type
_entity_poly.pdbx_seq_one_letter_code
_entity_poly.pdbx_strand_id
1 'polypeptide(L)'
;MTLKFEGYPIYALKFADLATQDLAGDRLSVFAEVRKGVVLPDGELRKIFPGYSAGKDFRMATVAAFFTAATMQGVILNVLEQRLLSALTQSKLLLSQKDAYTTSQKDAALISVAVPRPDILEHEFNHAVYFTEEPYRTACIGLWNSLDRGDREVFESLMIAYGFAYNFAEDPDLAAREFVAFFRATDILLSDYLPSIGRDVAASKPGDALYRLRPYFAADWRLTQEWRNRVIGVGGQLRELERHSEVYRRLNANRPPPQGR
;
A
#
# COMPACT_ATOMS: atom_id res chain seq x y z
N MET A 1 -13.36 -5.82 -12.83
CA MET A 1 -14.62 -5.15 -12.40
C MET A 1 -14.23 -3.94 -11.56
N THR A 2 -14.81 -2.76 -11.82
CA THR A 2 -14.51 -1.54 -11.06
C THR A 2 -15.59 -1.35 -9.99
N LEU A 3 -15.20 -1.31 -8.72
CA LEU A 3 -16.07 -0.91 -7.62
C LEU A 3 -15.78 0.57 -7.33
N LYS A 4 -16.82 1.41 -7.35
CA LYS A 4 -16.76 2.80 -6.90
C LYS A 4 -17.38 2.88 -5.52
N PHE A 5 -16.67 3.44 -4.55
CA PHE A 5 -17.24 3.74 -3.24
C PHE A 5 -18.16 4.96 -3.38
N GLU A 6 -19.46 4.79 -3.15
CA GLU A 6 -20.44 5.87 -3.31
C GLU A 6 -20.05 7.10 -2.48
N GLY A 7 -19.97 8.25 -3.13
CA GLY A 7 -19.61 9.52 -2.48
C GLY A 7 -18.11 9.76 -2.26
N TYR A 8 -17.22 8.82 -2.60
CA TYR A 8 -15.77 8.96 -2.40
C TYR A 8 -14.97 8.77 -3.69
N PRO A 9 -13.86 9.50 -3.88
CA PRO A 9 -13.03 9.37 -5.06
C PRO A 9 -12.07 8.16 -4.97
N ILE A 10 -12.57 7.01 -4.50
CA ILE A 10 -11.82 5.76 -4.35
C ILE A 10 -12.36 4.73 -5.36
N TYR A 11 -11.46 4.16 -6.16
CA TYR A 11 -11.76 3.22 -7.24
C TYR A 11 -11.01 1.92 -7.02
N ALA A 12 -11.71 0.80 -6.99
CA ALA A 12 -11.09 -0.51 -6.81
C ALA A 12 -11.21 -1.36 -8.07
N LEU A 13 -10.09 -1.95 -8.49
CA LEU A 13 -10.00 -2.91 -9.57
C LEU A 13 -9.83 -4.32 -9.01
N LYS A 14 -10.65 -5.24 -9.50
CA LYS A 14 -10.42 -6.68 -9.28
C LYS A 14 -9.82 -7.32 -10.52
N PHE A 15 -8.64 -7.91 -10.36
CA PHE A 15 -7.97 -8.74 -11.36
C PHE A 15 -8.31 -10.22 -11.18
N ALA A 16 -8.10 -11.01 -12.23
CA ALA A 16 -8.39 -12.46 -12.21
C ALA A 16 -7.31 -13.24 -11.45
N ASP A 17 -6.05 -12.81 -11.59
CA ASP A 17 -4.88 -13.42 -10.98
C ASP A 17 -3.77 -12.37 -10.81
N LEU A 18 -2.72 -12.76 -10.08
CA LEU A 18 -1.56 -11.93 -9.76
C LEU A 18 -0.81 -11.50 -11.03
N ALA A 19 -0.63 -12.42 -11.98
CA ALA A 19 0.12 -12.14 -13.21
C ALA A 19 -0.53 -11.05 -14.05
N THR A 20 -1.86 -11.04 -14.13
CA THR A 20 -2.62 -10.02 -14.86
C THR A 20 -2.56 -8.67 -14.15
N GLN A 21 -2.62 -8.64 -12.82
CA GLN A 21 -2.47 -7.39 -12.05
C GLN A 21 -1.09 -6.77 -12.26
N ASP A 22 -0.04 -7.59 -12.20
CA ASP A 22 1.33 -7.12 -12.29
C ASP A 22 1.67 -6.63 -13.69
N LEU A 23 1.22 -7.33 -14.73
CA LEU A 23 1.33 -6.81 -16.11
C LEU A 23 0.60 -5.47 -16.31
N ALA A 24 -0.48 -5.20 -15.57
CA ALA A 24 -1.20 -3.94 -15.66
C ALA A 24 -0.59 -2.82 -14.80
N GLY A 25 0.12 -3.17 -13.72
CA GLY A 25 0.45 -2.23 -12.64
C GLY A 25 1.93 -2.13 -12.25
N ASP A 26 2.80 -3.05 -12.66
CA ASP A 26 4.21 -3.03 -12.27
C ASP A 26 4.94 -1.81 -12.81
N ARG A 27 4.77 -1.50 -14.10
CA ARG A 27 5.41 -0.31 -14.68
C ARG A 27 4.97 0.98 -14.01
N LEU A 28 3.69 1.03 -13.63
CA LEU A 28 3.12 2.12 -12.84
C LEU A 28 3.70 2.16 -11.42
N SER A 29 3.91 1.00 -10.78
CA SER A 29 4.55 0.90 -9.45
C SER A 29 5.99 1.39 -9.49
N VAL A 30 6.76 1.01 -10.52
CA VAL A 30 8.11 1.57 -10.72
C VAL A 30 8.04 3.07 -10.88
N PHE A 31 7.16 3.57 -11.75
CA PHE A 31 7.02 4.99 -12.01
C PHE A 31 6.63 5.78 -10.74
N ALA A 32 5.83 5.19 -9.86
CA ALA A 32 5.35 5.84 -8.64
C ALA A 32 6.38 5.81 -7.51
N GLU A 33 7.10 4.70 -7.33
CA GLU A 33 7.80 4.41 -6.07
C GLU A 33 9.29 4.09 -6.25
N VAL A 34 9.67 3.41 -7.33
CA VAL A 34 11.05 2.90 -7.51
C VAL A 34 11.93 3.84 -8.32
N ARG A 35 11.41 4.35 -9.45
CA ARG A 35 12.08 5.32 -10.34
C ARG A 35 11.09 6.41 -10.72
N LYS A 36 10.84 7.31 -9.77
CA LYS A 36 9.86 8.38 -9.88
C LYS A 36 9.95 9.11 -11.22
N GLY A 37 8.85 9.10 -11.98
CA GLY A 37 8.75 9.82 -13.26
C GLY A 37 9.29 9.07 -14.49
N VAL A 38 9.92 7.90 -14.32
CA VAL A 38 10.52 7.13 -15.42
C VAL A 38 9.61 5.97 -15.81
N VAL A 39 9.27 5.88 -17.10
CA VAL A 39 8.47 4.77 -17.65
C VAL A 39 9.44 3.77 -18.28
N LEU A 40 9.65 2.63 -17.63
CA LEU A 40 10.60 1.63 -18.12
C LEU A 40 10.05 0.76 -19.26
N PRO A 41 10.90 0.36 -20.22
CA PRO A 41 10.53 -0.66 -21.19
C PRO A 41 10.41 -2.05 -20.54
N ASP A 42 9.64 -2.96 -21.15
CA ASP A 42 9.37 -4.31 -20.60
C ASP A 42 10.63 -5.11 -20.25
N GLY A 43 11.69 -4.98 -21.06
CA GLY A 43 12.95 -5.69 -20.83
C GLY A 43 13.68 -5.26 -19.55
N GLU A 44 13.47 -4.03 -19.09
CA GLU A 44 14.04 -3.53 -17.83
C GLU A 44 13.12 -3.81 -16.64
N LEU A 45 11.79 -3.73 -16.84
CA LEU A 45 10.80 -3.95 -15.79
C LEU A 45 10.95 -5.33 -15.13
N ARG A 46 11.18 -6.39 -15.94
CA ARG A 46 11.37 -7.77 -15.46
C ARG A 46 12.60 -7.97 -14.56
N LYS A 47 13.52 -7.01 -14.52
CA LYS A 47 14.71 -7.07 -13.65
C LYS A 47 14.44 -6.50 -12.26
N ILE A 48 13.34 -5.76 -12.09
CA ILE A 48 13.04 -5.01 -10.86
C ILE A 48 12.10 -5.80 -9.94
N PHE A 49 11.08 -6.45 -10.50
CA PHE A 49 10.12 -7.25 -9.72
C PHE A 49 10.37 -8.74 -9.93
N PRO A 50 11.03 -9.43 -8.98
CA PRO A 50 11.25 -10.88 -9.06
C PRO A 50 10.04 -11.71 -8.60
N GLY A 51 8.93 -11.07 -8.18
CA GLY A 51 7.75 -11.73 -7.63
C GLY A 51 6.47 -10.96 -7.89
N TYR A 52 5.36 -11.51 -7.41
CA TYR A 52 4.04 -10.94 -7.64
C TYR A 52 3.53 -10.10 -6.46
N SER A 53 2.81 -9.00 -6.71
CA SER A 53 2.18 -8.20 -5.64
C SER A 53 0.69 -8.53 -5.51
N ALA A 54 0.21 -8.69 -4.27
CA ALA A 54 -1.17 -9.13 -4.01
C ALA A 54 -2.20 -8.00 -4.17
N GLY A 55 -1.77 -6.77 -3.92
CA GLY A 55 -2.49 -5.54 -4.22
C GLY A 55 -1.55 -4.45 -4.74
N LYS A 56 -2.14 -3.35 -5.21
CA LYS A 56 -1.43 -2.13 -5.61
C LYS A 56 -2.34 -0.92 -5.37
N ASP A 57 -1.75 0.20 -4.96
CA ASP A 57 -2.43 1.46 -4.70
C ASP A 57 -1.75 2.63 -5.40
N PHE A 58 -2.54 3.57 -5.93
CA PHE A 58 -2.03 4.75 -6.61
C PHE A 58 -2.91 5.96 -6.36
N ARG A 59 -2.29 7.13 -6.18
CA ARG A 59 -2.98 8.41 -6.41
C ARG A 59 -3.34 8.51 -7.90
N MET A 60 -4.59 8.86 -8.23
CA MET A 60 -5.03 9.01 -9.63
C MET A 60 -4.22 10.06 -10.40
N ALA A 61 -3.69 11.08 -9.72
CA ALA A 61 -2.77 12.05 -10.32
C ALA A 61 -1.47 11.37 -10.80
N THR A 62 -0.94 10.42 -10.05
CA THR A 62 0.23 9.61 -10.44
C THR A 62 -0.11 8.70 -11.63
N VAL A 63 -1.31 8.11 -11.65
CA VAL A 63 -1.78 7.31 -12.80
C VAL A 63 -1.86 8.17 -14.07
N ALA A 64 -2.40 9.39 -13.96
CA ALA A 64 -2.46 10.34 -15.08
C ALA A 64 -1.06 10.75 -15.56
N ALA A 65 -0.14 11.04 -14.62
CA ALA A 65 1.24 11.38 -14.92
C ALA A 65 1.99 10.24 -15.62
N PHE A 66 1.76 8.98 -15.21
CA PHE A 66 2.33 7.79 -15.83
C PHE A 66 1.94 7.67 -17.30
N PHE A 67 0.64 7.71 -17.62
CA PHE A 67 0.19 7.57 -19.01
C PHE A 67 0.64 8.74 -19.89
N THR A 68 0.73 9.95 -19.31
CA THR A 68 1.32 11.12 -19.98
C THR A 68 2.79 10.89 -20.28
N ALA A 69 3.56 10.46 -19.28
CA ALA A 69 4.99 10.16 -19.43
C ALA A 69 5.25 9.04 -20.43
N ALA A 70 4.44 7.98 -20.44
CA ALA A 70 4.55 6.89 -21.40
C ALA A 70 4.39 7.40 -22.85
N THR A 71 3.44 8.32 -23.06
CA THR A 71 3.21 8.95 -24.37
C THR A 71 4.39 9.83 -24.77
N MET A 72 4.85 10.72 -23.87
CA MET A 72 5.96 11.63 -24.13
C MET A 72 7.31 10.93 -24.34
N GLN A 73 7.54 9.82 -23.63
CA GLN A 73 8.77 9.02 -23.71
C GLN A 73 8.73 7.99 -24.86
N GLY A 74 7.63 7.89 -25.61
CA GLY A 74 7.47 6.94 -26.70
C GLY A 74 7.44 5.48 -26.26
N VAL A 75 7.08 5.21 -25.00
CA VAL A 75 7.00 3.84 -24.47
C VAL A 75 5.67 3.21 -24.88
N ILE A 76 5.76 2.06 -25.55
CA ILE A 76 4.59 1.29 -25.96
C ILE A 76 3.98 0.60 -24.74
N LEU A 77 2.71 0.90 -24.48
CA LEU A 77 1.93 0.23 -23.44
C LEU A 77 1.66 -1.22 -23.84
N ASN A 78 1.74 -2.15 -22.89
CA ASN A 78 1.31 -3.52 -23.12
C ASN A 78 -0.23 -3.63 -23.18
N VAL A 79 -0.74 -4.80 -23.57
CA VAL A 79 -2.19 -5.01 -23.78
C VAL A 79 -3.03 -4.73 -22.53
N LEU A 80 -2.51 -5.05 -21.34
CA LEU A 80 -3.24 -4.86 -20.07
C LEU A 80 -3.18 -3.39 -19.61
N GLU A 81 -2.06 -2.71 -19.80
CA GLU A 81 -1.95 -1.27 -19.57
C GLU A 81 -2.87 -0.47 -20.51
N GLN A 82 -2.97 -0.88 -21.79
CA GLN A 82 -3.92 -0.29 -22.74
C GLN A 82 -5.38 -0.50 -22.31
N ARG A 83 -5.72 -1.70 -21.82
CA ARG A 83 -7.05 -1.98 -21.26
C ARG A 83 -7.34 -1.15 -20.02
N LEU A 84 -6.36 -1.00 -19.13
CA LEU A 84 -6.48 -0.15 -17.95
C LEU A 84 -6.74 1.31 -18.36
N LEU A 85 -5.93 1.86 -19.26
CA LEU A 85 -6.11 3.21 -19.80
C LEU A 85 -7.50 3.39 -20.44
N SER A 86 -7.92 2.43 -21.25
CA SER A 86 -9.24 2.45 -21.89
C SER A 86 -10.37 2.44 -20.86
N ALA A 87 -10.29 1.59 -19.84
CA ALA A 87 -11.27 1.55 -18.77
C ALA A 87 -11.34 2.88 -18.01
N LEU A 88 -10.18 3.43 -17.62
CA LEU A 88 -10.10 4.69 -16.86
C LEU A 88 -10.63 5.90 -17.65
N THR A 89 -10.40 5.93 -18.97
CA THR A 89 -10.89 7.01 -19.84
C THR A 89 -12.38 6.87 -20.13
N GLN A 90 -12.87 5.66 -20.40
CA GLN A 90 -14.31 5.39 -20.58
C GLN A 90 -15.12 5.72 -19.32
N SER A 91 -14.57 5.44 -18.14
CA SER A 91 -15.19 5.80 -16.86
C SER A 91 -14.98 7.27 -16.48
N LYS A 92 -14.35 8.08 -17.34
CA LYS A 92 -14.02 9.50 -17.12
C LYS A 92 -13.20 9.74 -15.85
N LEU A 93 -12.42 8.76 -15.40
CA LEU A 93 -11.47 8.92 -14.28
C LEU A 93 -10.19 9.58 -14.77
N LEU A 94 -9.79 9.23 -15.99
CA LEU A 94 -8.81 9.97 -16.75
C LEU A 94 -9.48 10.73 -17.90
N LEU A 95 -9.01 11.94 -18.13
CA LEU A 95 -9.41 12.80 -19.24
C LEU A 95 -8.19 12.96 -20.16
N SER A 96 -8.34 12.59 -21.43
CA SER A 96 -7.31 12.79 -22.45
C SER A 96 -7.34 14.25 -22.94
N GLN A 97 -6.17 14.87 -23.02
CA GLN A 97 -5.97 16.24 -23.51
C GLN A 97 -4.76 16.23 -24.45
N LYS A 98 -5.01 16.06 -25.76
CA LYS A 98 -3.97 15.90 -26.79
C LYS A 98 -3.01 14.76 -26.42
N ASP A 99 -1.80 15.11 -25.98
CA ASP A 99 -0.70 14.18 -25.68
C ASP A 99 -0.53 13.94 -24.16
N ALA A 100 -1.50 14.35 -23.35
CA ALA A 100 -1.48 14.23 -21.90
C ALA A 100 -2.79 13.69 -21.33
N TYR A 101 -2.71 13.23 -20.08
CA TYR A 101 -3.84 12.76 -19.29
C TYR A 101 -3.93 13.57 -18.00
N THR A 102 -5.16 13.88 -17.59
CA THR A 102 -5.46 14.50 -16.29
C THR A 102 -6.51 13.67 -15.55
N THR A 103 -6.59 13.81 -14.23
CA THR A 103 -7.65 13.19 -13.43
C THR A 103 -8.88 14.10 -13.40
N SER A 104 -10.08 13.53 -13.49
CA SER A 104 -11.34 14.29 -13.36
C SER A 104 -11.66 14.70 -11.92
N GLN A 105 -11.01 14.07 -10.96
CA GLN A 105 -11.19 14.32 -9.53
C GLN A 105 -9.83 14.61 -8.89
N LYS A 106 -9.75 15.74 -8.18
CA LYS A 106 -8.62 16.04 -7.31
C LYS A 106 -8.62 15.04 -6.16
N ASP A 107 -7.44 14.56 -5.78
CA ASP A 107 -7.25 13.68 -4.63
C ASP A 107 -8.02 12.35 -4.70
N ALA A 108 -8.12 11.76 -5.90
CA ALA A 108 -8.67 10.42 -6.10
C ALA A 108 -7.61 9.30 -5.95
N ALA A 109 -8.05 8.11 -5.59
CA ALA A 109 -7.22 6.92 -5.43
C ALA A 109 -7.71 5.74 -6.29
N LEU A 110 -6.77 4.98 -6.84
CA LEU A 110 -6.98 3.72 -7.52
C LEU A 110 -6.31 2.62 -6.72
N ILE A 111 -7.07 1.60 -6.35
CA ILE A 111 -6.55 0.40 -5.69
C ILE A 111 -6.87 -0.83 -6.52
N SER A 112 -6.08 -1.87 -6.36
CA SER A 112 -6.30 -3.13 -7.03
C SER A 112 -6.00 -4.33 -6.16
N VAL A 113 -6.75 -5.40 -6.37
CA VAL A 113 -6.54 -6.70 -5.74
C VAL A 113 -6.69 -7.81 -6.77
N ALA A 114 -5.81 -8.82 -6.67
CA ALA A 114 -5.85 -10.02 -7.50
C ALA A 114 -6.40 -11.24 -6.73
N VAL A 115 -6.28 -11.24 -5.41
CA VAL A 115 -6.70 -12.34 -4.53
C VAL A 115 -7.90 -11.87 -3.70
N PRO A 116 -8.97 -12.68 -3.55
CA PRO A 116 -10.14 -12.33 -2.74
C PRO A 116 -9.85 -12.50 -1.24
N ARG A 117 -8.84 -11.78 -0.75
CA ARG A 117 -8.39 -11.80 0.64
C ARG A 117 -8.78 -10.47 1.31
N PRO A 118 -9.66 -10.50 2.34
CA PRO A 118 -10.14 -9.29 2.99
C PRO A 118 -9.03 -8.41 3.58
N ASP A 119 -7.98 -9.04 4.09
CA ASP A 119 -6.82 -8.36 4.68
C ASP A 119 -6.03 -7.53 3.66
N ILE A 120 -5.84 -8.05 2.44
CA ILE A 120 -5.20 -7.32 1.34
C ILE A 120 -6.10 -6.16 0.92
N LEU A 121 -7.40 -6.40 0.73
CA LEU A 121 -8.32 -5.33 0.37
C LEU A 121 -8.36 -4.23 1.44
N GLU A 122 -8.33 -4.58 2.72
CA GLU A 122 -8.29 -3.63 3.82
C GLU A 122 -6.99 -2.82 3.85
N HIS A 123 -5.86 -3.46 3.56
CA HIS A 123 -4.56 -2.80 3.40
C HIS A 123 -4.60 -1.78 2.25
N GLU A 124 -4.98 -2.19 1.04
CA GLU A 124 -5.06 -1.30 -0.12
C GLU A 124 -6.11 -0.18 0.10
N PHE A 125 -7.24 -0.50 0.71
CA PHE A 125 -8.26 0.49 1.04
C PHE A 125 -7.75 1.54 2.02
N ASN A 126 -6.87 1.17 2.96
CA ASN A 126 -6.25 2.13 3.86
C ASN A 126 -5.41 3.16 3.09
N HIS A 127 -4.61 2.72 2.11
CA HIS A 127 -3.87 3.62 1.22
C HIS A 127 -4.80 4.59 0.49
N ALA A 128 -5.93 4.10 -0.01
CA ALA A 128 -6.92 4.97 -0.64
C ALA A 128 -7.46 6.06 0.29
N VAL A 129 -7.85 5.70 1.52
CA VAL A 129 -8.30 6.70 2.51
C VAL A 129 -7.18 7.69 2.82
N TYR A 130 -5.95 7.22 3.02
CA TYR A 130 -4.78 8.06 3.25
C TYR A 130 -4.53 9.04 2.09
N PHE A 131 -4.70 8.64 0.84
CA PHE A 131 -4.55 9.53 -0.31
C PHE A 131 -5.65 10.57 -0.41
N THR A 132 -6.89 10.16 -0.15
CA THR A 132 -8.08 10.98 -0.42
C THR A 132 -8.47 11.92 0.73
N GLU A 133 -8.09 11.62 1.98
CA GLU A 133 -8.50 12.41 3.15
C GLU A 133 -7.31 13.04 3.89
N GLU A 134 -7.07 14.32 3.60
CA GLU A 134 -5.98 15.11 4.19
C GLU A 134 -5.97 15.13 5.74
N PRO A 135 -7.11 15.27 6.45
CA PRO A 135 -7.08 15.25 7.92
C PRO A 135 -6.61 13.90 8.48
N TYR A 136 -7.05 12.79 7.88
CA TYR A 136 -6.63 11.46 8.26
C TYR A 136 -5.14 11.25 8.00
N ARG A 137 -4.67 11.59 6.79
CA ARG A 137 -3.25 11.56 6.43
C ARG A 137 -2.38 12.37 7.38
N THR A 138 -2.78 13.61 7.67
CA THR A 138 -2.02 14.50 8.57
C THR A 138 -1.90 13.90 9.97
N ALA A 139 -2.98 13.31 10.49
CA ALA A 139 -2.96 12.64 11.79
C ALA A 139 -2.02 11.41 11.79
N CYS A 140 -2.04 10.63 10.71
CA CYS A 140 -1.18 9.46 10.53
C CYS A 140 0.31 9.83 10.49
N ILE A 141 0.67 10.84 9.69
CA ILE A 141 2.03 11.38 9.64
C ILE A 141 2.45 11.92 11.01
N GLY A 142 1.53 12.59 11.71
CA GLY A 142 1.76 13.08 13.07
C GLY A 142 2.10 11.95 14.06
N LEU A 143 1.34 10.85 14.03
CA LEU A 143 1.62 9.68 14.86
C LEU A 143 2.97 9.07 14.50
N TRP A 144 3.25 8.83 13.22
CA TRP A 144 4.53 8.29 12.76
C TRP A 144 5.70 9.14 13.26
N ASN A 145 5.63 10.46 13.10
CA ASN A 145 6.68 11.38 13.52
C ASN A 145 6.81 11.51 15.06
N SER A 146 5.77 11.14 15.81
CA SER A 146 5.81 11.14 17.28
C SER A 146 6.53 9.92 17.88
N LEU A 147 6.71 8.86 17.08
CA LEU A 147 7.45 7.68 17.51
C LEU A 147 8.93 8.02 17.70
N ASP A 148 9.55 7.40 18.71
CA ASP A 148 10.98 7.49 18.84
C ASP A 148 11.69 6.85 17.63
N ARG A 149 12.94 7.23 17.42
CA ARG A 149 13.69 6.78 16.24
C ARG A 149 13.90 5.26 16.23
N GLY A 150 14.15 4.66 17.39
CA GLY A 150 14.37 3.21 17.49
C GLY A 150 13.14 2.42 17.08
N ASP A 151 11.97 2.88 17.53
CA ASP A 151 10.68 2.32 17.13
C ASP A 151 10.43 2.38 15.63
N ARG A 152 10.66 3.54 15.02
CA ARG A 152 10.51 3.68 13.56
C ARG A 152 11.43 2.73 12.81
N GLU A 153 12.69 2.64 13.23
CA GLU A 153 13.65 1.72 12.61
C GLU A 153 13.20 0.25 12.72
N VAL A 154 12.57 -0.15 13.83
CA VAL A 154 12.00 -1.51 13.98
C VAL A 154 10.75 -1.69 13.11
N PHE A 155 9.82 -0.74 13.09
CA PHE A 155 8.62 -0.85 12.25
C PHE A 155 8.97 -0.88 10.75
N GLU A 156 9.88 -0.02 10.30
CA GLU A 156 10.42 -0.05 8.93
C GLU A 156 11.05 -1.41 8.61
N SER A 157 11.83 -1.96 9.55
CA SER A 157 12.43 -3.28 9.40
C SER A 157 11.39 -4.40 9.26
N LEU A 158 10.30 -4.34 10.01
CA LEU A 158 9.21 -5.31 9.91
C LEU A 158 8.47 -5.20 8.56
N MET A 159 8.23 -3.98 8.07
CA MET A 159 7.60 -3.76 6.75
C MET A 159 8.49 -4.24 5.60
N ILE A 160 9.79 -3.95 5.65
CA ILE A 160 10.77 -4.45 4.68
C ILE A 160 10.84 -5.98 4.73
N ALA A 161 10.86 -6.57 5.93
CA ALA A 161 10.91 -8.01 6.13
C ALA A 161 9.70 -8.75 5.53
N TYR A 162 8.55 -8.09 5.41
CA TYR A 162 7.38 -8.68 4.77
C TYR A 162 7.54 -8.88 3.25
N GLY A 163 8.54 -8.26 2.61
CA GLY A 163 8.96 -8.63 1.25
C GLY A 163 8.94 -7.51 0.22
N PHE A 164 8.89 -6.25 0.64
CA PHE A 164 8.94 -5.12 -0.28
C PHE A 164 10.26 -4.35 -0.14
N ALA A 165 10.87 -4.01 -1.28
CA ALA A 165 12.09 -3.22 -1.36
C ALA A 165 11.79 -1.72 -1.19
N TYR A 166 11.14 -1.34 -0.08
CA TYR A 166 10.80 0.05 0.20
C TYR A 166 12.06 0.88 0.41
N ASN A 167 12.10 2.08 -0.18
CA ASN A 167 13.13 3.09 0.07
C ASN A 167 12.56 4.23 0.93
N PHE A 168 12.33 3.95 2.21
CA PHE A 168 11.77 4.94 3.15
C PHE A 168 12.63 6.20 3.32
N ALA A 169 13.94 6.11 3.04
CA ALA A 169 14.84 7.25 3.15
C ALA A 169 14.59 8.32 2.06
N GLU A 170 14.16 7.90 0.87
CA GLU A 170 13.85 8.80 -0.25
C GLU A 170 12.36 9.21 -0.29
N ASP A 171 11.51 8.50 0.45
CA ASP A 171 10.10 8.81 0.57
C ASP A 171 9.59 8.66 2.02
N PRO A 172 9.70 9.72 2.84
CA PRO A 172 9.18 9.70 4.20
C PRO A 172 7.65 9.56 4.29
N ASP A 173 6.89 9.95 3.25
CA ASP A 173 5.43 9.75 3.21
C ASP A 173 5.10 8.26 3.06
N LEU A 174 5.87 7.53 2.25
CA LEU A 174 5.77 6.08 2.09
C LEU A 174 5.88 5.34 3.43
N ALA A 175 6.84 5.73 4.29
CA ALA A 175 7.01 5.09 5.60
C ALA A 175 5.76 5.23 6.47
N ALA A 176 5.19 6.43 6.57
CA ALA A 176 3.98 6.67 7.34
C ALA A 176 2.76 5.95 6.73
N ARG A 177 2.64 5.96 5.40
CA ARG A 177 1.56 5.30 4.66
C ARG A 177 1.55 3.78 4.90
N GLU A 178 2.68 3.12 4.68
CA GLU A 178 2.81 1.66 4.91
C GLU A 178 2.61 1.31 6.38
N PHE A 179 3.16 2.12 7.29
CA PHE A 179 3.00 1.91 8.72
C PHE A 179 1.52 1.87 9.13
N VAL A 180 0.71 2.80 8.63
CA VAL A 180 -0.72 2.80 8.93
C VAL A 180 -1.40 1.57 8.34
N ALA A 181 -1.10 1.23 7.08
CA ALA A 181 -1.74 0.11 6.38
C ALA A 181 -1.42 -1.26 7.02
N PHE A 182 -0.18 -1.49 7.47
CA PHE A 182 0.20 -2.72 8.16
C PHE A 182 -0.30 -2.81 9.60
N PHE A 183 -0.12 -1.74 10.39
CA PHE A 183 -0.27 -1.84 11.85
C PHE A 183 -1.70 -1.53 12.35
N ARG A 184 -2.53 -0.87 11.53
CA ARG A 184 -3.95 -0.65 11.84
C ARG A 184 -4.71 -1.98 11.98
N ALA A 185 -4.45 -2.94 11.09
CA ALA A 185 -4.99 -4.30 11.12
C ALA A 185 -4.19 -5.20 12.07
N THR A 186 -4.03 -4.76 13.32
CA THR A 186 -3.11 -5.33 14.31
C THR A 186 -3.28 -6.83 14.52
N ASP A 187 -4.52 -7.32 14.55
CA ASP A 187 -4.79 -8.74 14.78
C ASP A 187 -4.24 -9.59 13.62
N ILE A 188 -4.45 -9.14 12.38
CA ILE A 188 -3.95 -9.79 11.16
C ILE A 188 -2.42 -9.73 11.13
N LEU A 189 -1.83 -8.58 11.44
CA LEU A 189 -0.37 -8.44 11.53
C LEU A 189 0.23 -9.44 12.53
N LEU A 190 -0.39 -9.60 13.71
CA LEU A 190 0.08 -10.51 14.76
C LEU A 190 -0.16 -11.99 14.42
N SER A 191 -1.28 -12.33 13.76
CA SER A 191 -1.65 -13.72 13.48
C SER A 191 -1.04 -14.27 12.19
N ASP A 192 -0.90 -13.43 11.17
CA ASP A 192 -0.62 -13.90 9.81
C ASP A 192 0.77 -13.47 9.33
N TYR A 193 1.15 -12.21 9.56
CA TYR A 193 2.40 -11.66 9.00
C TYR A 193 3.60 -11.93 9.90
N LEU A 194 3.52 -11.55 11.17
CA LEU A 194 4.65 -11.64 12.11
C LEU A 194 5.16 -13.07 12.35
N PRO A 195 4.33 -14.13 12.38
CA PRO A 195 4.84 -15.50 12.51
C PRO A 195 5.72 -15.94 11.33
N SER A 196 5.45 -15.44 10.11
CA SER A 196 6.31 -15.72 8.96
C SER A 196 7.65 -14.99 9.10
N ILE A 197 7.59 -13.69 9.38
CA ILE A 197 8.80 -12.88 9.60
C ILE A 197 9.66 -13.47 10.73
N GLY A 198 9.04 -13.89 11.83
CA GLY A 198 9.75 -14.47 12.96
C GLY A 198 10.45 -15.79 12.64
N ARG A 199 9.89 -16.62 11.77
CA ARG A 199 10.57 -17.81 11.22
C ARG A 199 11.83 -17.42 10.44
N ASP A 200 11.70 -16.41 9.58
CA ASP A 200 12.81 -15.96 8.74
C ASP A 200 13.91 -15.28 9.57
N VAL A 201 13.53 -14.51 10.58
CA VAL A 201 14.44 -13.92 11.58
C VAL A 201 15.16 -15.00 12.39
N ALA A 202 14.47 -16.05 12.82
CA ALA A 202 15.09 -17.17 13.52
C ALA A 202 16.12 -17.90 12.63
N ALA A 203 15.81 -18.06 11.34
CA ALA A 203 16.70 -18.69 10.36
C ALA A 203 17.87 -17.80 9.89
N SER A 204 17.76 -16.48 10.04
CA SER A 204 18.78 -15.52 9.62
C SER A 204 20.11 -15.64 10.38
N LYS A 205 21.19 -15.20 9.73
CA LYS A 205 22.59 -15.24 10.21
C LYS A 205 23.15 -13.83 10.42
N PRO A 206 24.18 -13.66 11.28
CA PRO A 206 24.86 -12.37 11.42
C PRO A 206 25.29 -11.81 10.06
N GLY A 207 24.89 -10.57 9.76
CA GLY A 207 25.11 -9.92 8.46
C GLY A 207 23.85 -9.86 7.57
N ASP A 208 22.87 -10.74 7.80
CA ASP A 208 21.58 -10.66 7.11
C ASP A 208 20.79 -9.45 7.61
N ALA A 209 20.07 -8.77 6.71
CA ALA A 209 19.21 -7.64 7.09
C ALA A 209 18.18 -8.01 8.15
N LEU A 210 17.63 -9.23 8.09
CA LEU A 210 16.66 -9.75 9.06
C LEU A 210 17.27 -10.07 10.43
N TYR A 211 18.58 -10.31 10.51
CA TYR A 211 19.23 -10.68 11.78
C TYR A 211 19.14 -9.55 12.81
N ARG A 212 19.10 -8.30 12.36
CA ARG A 212 18.92 -7.12 13.24
C ARG A 212 17.60 -7.16 14.03
N LEU A 213 16.61 -7.92 13.55
CA LEU A 213 15.32 -8.06 14.21
C LEU A 213 15.34 -9.10 15.34
N ARG A 214 16.35 -9.97 15.44
CA ARG A 214 16.39 -11.04 16.45
C ARG A 214 16.10 -10.60 17.89
N PRO A 215 16.59 -9.45 18.38
CA PRO A 215 16.30 -9.00 19.75
C PRO A 215 14.80 -8.77 20.04
N TYR A 216 13.99 -8.59 19.00
CA TYR A 216 12.56 -8.30 19.12
C TYR A 216 11.68 -9.55 19.02
N PHE A 217 12.28 -10.71 18.74
CA PHE A 217 11.61 -12.00 18.66
C PHE A 217 12.07 -12.94 19.79
N ALA A 218 11.14 -13.74 20.30
CA ALA A 218 11.37 -14.78 21.29
C ALA A 218 11.89 -16.07 20.64
N ALA A 219 12.25 -17.06 21.49
CA ALA A 219 12.81 -18.35 21.03
C ALA A 219 11.79 -19.19 20.25
N ASP A 220 10.52 -19.16 20.67
CA ASP A 220 9.45 -19.35 19.72
C ASP A 220 9.38 -18.02 18.98
N TRP A 221 9.91 -17.90 17.76
CA TRP A 221 9.61 -16.93 16.68
C TRP A 221 8.45 -15.90 16.74
N ARG A 222 7.72 -15.67 17.82
CA ARG A 222 6.81 -14.54 18.04
C ARG A 222 7.57 -13.33 18.54
N LEU A 223 6.98 -12.15 18.43
CA LEU A 223 7.51 -10.96 19.10
C LEU A 223 7.65 -11.20 20.60
N THR A 224 8.67 -10.61 21.21
CA THR A 224 8.75 -10.53 22.68
C THR A 224 7.50 -9.85 23.25
N GLN A 225 7.15 -10.12 24.50
CA GLN A 225 5.94 -9.56 25.10
C GLN A 225 5.94 -8.02 25.08
N GLU A 226 7.10 -7.40 25.29
CA GLU A 226 7.29 -5.96 25.18
C GLU A 226 6.90 -5.43 23.80
N TRP A 227 7.48 -6.00 22.74
CA TRP A 227 7.21 -5.58 21.36
C TRP A 227 5.80 -5.91 20.90
N ARG A 228 5.24 -7.04 21.35
CA ARG A 228 3.83 -7.36 21.15
C ARG A 228 2.93 -6.27 21.75
N ASN A 229 3.20 -5.84 22.99
CA ASN A 229 2.44 -4.77 23.63
C ASN A 229 2.61 -3.43 22.88
N ARG A 230 3.82 -3.15 22.38
CA ARG A 230 4.09 -1.93 21.58
C ARG A 230 3.28 -1.92 20.28
N VAL A 231 3.29 -3.03 19.53
CA VAL A 231 2.50 -3.20 18.30
C VAL A 231 1.00 -3.05 18.58
N ILE A 232 0.50 -3.65 19.67
CA ILE A 232 -0.90 -3.51 20.07
C ILE A 232 -1.26 -2.07 20.42
N GLY A 233 -0.40 -1.39 21.19
CA GLY A 233 -0.60 0.00 21.60
C GLY A 233 -0.66 0.94 20.39
N VAL A 234 0.31 0.83 19.48
CA VAL A 234 0.35 1.58 18.22
C VAL A 234 -0.87 1.28 17.35
N GLY A 235 -1.24 0.01 17.22
CA GLY A 235 -2.43 -0.40 16.50
C GLY A 235 -3.72 0.23 17.04
N GLY A 236 -3.83 0.34 18.37
CA GLY A 236 -4.90 1.08 19.03
C GLY A 236 -4.90 2.56 18.69
N GLN A 237 -3.73 3.22 18.75
CA GLN A 237 -3.59 4.62 18.36
C GLN A 237 -3.98 4.86 16.89
N LEU A 238 -3.57 3.98 15.97
CA LEU A 238 -3.92 4.06 14.55
C LEU A 238 -5.43 3.95 14.31
N ARG A 239 -6.12 3.04 15.02
CA ARG A 239 -7.59 2.95 14.95
C ARG A 239 -8.28 4.19 15.49
N GLU A 240 -7.75 4.81 16.54
CA GLU A 240 -8.26 6.09 17.05
C GLU A 240 -8.15 7.22 16.01
N LEU A 241 -7.18 7.16 15.09
CA LEU A 241 -7.06 8.15 14.02
C LEU A 241 -8.20 8.07 13.00
N GLU A 242 -8.94 6.97 12.92
CA GLU A 242 -10.09 6.81 12.01
C GLU A 242 -11.17 7.87 12.22
N ARG A 243 -11.24 8.50 13.40
CA ARG A 243 -12.14 9.65 13.65
C ARG A 243 -11.85 10.85 12.74
N HIS A 244 -10.61 10.98 12.24
CA HIS A 244 -10.20 12.02 11.31
C HIS A 244 -10.56 11.68 9.85
N SER A 245 -11.16 10.51 9.60
CA SER A 245 -11.61 10.05 8.29
C SER A 245 -13.14 10.05 8.22
N GLU A 246 -13.73 10.72 7.24
CA GLU A 246 -15.18 10.63 7.01
C GLU A 246 -15.53 9.25 6.46
N VAL A 247 -14.67 8.67 5.60
CA VAL A 247 -14.83 7.30 5.10
C VAL A 247 -14.95 6.29 6.24
N TYR A 248 -13.97 6.23 7.15
CA TYR A 248 -13.99 5.27 8.25
C TYR A 248 -15.13 5.56 9.23
N ARG A 249 -15.43 6.83 9.53
CA ARG A 249 -16.58 7.16 10.40
C ARG A 249 -17.89 6.59 9.84
N ARG A 250 -18.13 6.68 8.53
CA ARG A 250 -19.33 6.08 7.91
C ARG A 250 -19.30 4.56 7.90
N LEU A 251 -18.16 3.95 7.57
CA LEU A 251 -18.02 2.50 7.61
C LEU A 251 -18.29 1.95 9.01
N ASN A 252 -17.78 2.61 10.05
CA ASN A 252 -17.97 2.23 11.44
C ASN A 252 -19.41 2.49 11.92
N ALA A 253 -20.06 3.57 11.47
CA ALA A 253 -21.48 3.83 11.77
C ALA A 253 -22.41 2.76 11.19
N ASN A 254 -22.03 2.15 10.06
CA ASN A 254 -22.78 1.09 9.40
C ASN A 254 -22.37 -0.32 9.84
N ARG A 255 -21.39 -0.48 10.74
CA ARG A 255 -21.04 -1.79 11.28
C ARG A 255 -22.14 -2.24 12.24
N PRO A 256 -22.69 -3.46 12.09
CA PRO A 256 -23.59 -4.00 13.09
C PRO A 256 -22.86 -4.05 14.44
N PRO A 257 -23.57 -3.80 15.57
CA PRO A 257 -22.97 -3.91 16.88
C PRO A 257 -22.33 -5.29 17.04
N PRO A 258 -21.18 -5.41 17.73
CA PRO A 258 -20.55 -6.68 17.96
C PRO A 258 -21.58 -7.62 18.58
N GLN A 259 -21.88 -8.72 17.89
CA GLN A 259 -22.69 -9.78 18.47
C GLN A 259 -21.92 -10.26 19.71
N GLY A 260 -22.49 -10.02 20.88
CA GLY A 260 -21.86 -10.37 22.16
C GLY A 260 -21.38 -11.82 22.11
N ARG A 261 -20.09 -12.02 22.38
CA ARG A 261 -19.53 -13.33 22.70
C ARG A 261 -19.67 -13.57 24.19
#